data_AF-A0A3M1TYM5-F1
#
_entry.id   AF-A0A3M1TYM5-F1
#
_cell.length_a   1.000
_cell.length_b   1.000
_cell.length_c   1.000
_cell.angle_alpha   90.00
_cell.angle_beta   90.00
_cell.angle_gamma   90.00
#
_symmetry.space_group_name_H-M   'P 1'
#
loop_
_entity.id
_entity.type
_entity.pdbx_description
1 polymer ?
#
loop_
_entity_poly.entity_id
_entity_poly.type
_entity_poly.pdbx_seq_one_letter_code
_entity_poly.pdbx_strand_id
1 'polypeptide(L)'
;MPHTELIFPLEAGKYTITHVIDTTFDTSGPVVDRYFKKEVIGGKEADLLGRQLTLLQTYRSPEELGQNYQFETAQLWTLYKDEGTTGERYAERIEDNVRTRVLKFPVHPYISWNGNLYNSKGPQEFYYLNVDSTVVVNGNTFEHCVVVIQKADTTSAISYKYAYEIYAP
;
A
#
# COMPACT_ATOMS: atom_id res chain seq x y z
N MET A 1 -20.90 -6.98 1.72
CA MET A 1 -20.10 -6.27 2.74
C MET A 1 -19.81 -4.87 2.23
N PRO A 2 -20.58 -3.84 2.64
CA PRO A 2 -20.43 -2.47 2.16
C PRO A 2 -19.10 -1.82 2.61
N HIS A 3 -18.55 -2.27 3.74
CA HIS A 3 -17.39 -1.67 4.39
C HIS A 3 -16.07 -1.95 3.67
N THR A 4 -15.96 -3.04 2.89
CA THR A 4 -14.73 -3.39 2.19
C THR A 4 -14.36 -2.43 1.06
N GLU A 5 -15.29 -1.58 0.58
CA GLU A 5 -14.98 -0.57 -0.43
C GLU A 5 -14.26 0.66 0.14
N LEU A 6 -14.33 0.87 1.46
CA LEU A 6 -13.73 2.01 2.17
C LEU A 6 -12.24 1.80 2.50
N ILE A 7 -11.76 0.56 2.42
CA ILE A 7 -10.39 0.18 2.77
C ILE A 7 -9.32 0.77 1.83
N PHE A 8 -9.76 1.43 0.75
CA PHE A 8 -8.89 2.17 -0.17
C PHE A 8 -9.41 3.60 -0.34
N PRO A 9 -9.14 4.49 0.64
CA PRO A 9 -9.68 5.84 0.62
C PRO A 9 -9.04 6.66 -0.51
N LEU A 10 -9.88 7.42 -1.23
CA LEU A 10 -9.49 8.34 -2.29
C LEU A 10 -10.00 9.77 -2.05
N GLU A 11 -10.40 10.07 -0.82
CA GLU A 11 -10.91 11.38 -0.43
C GLU A 11 -9.77 12.36 -0.18
N ALA A 12 -9.77 13.46 -0.94
CA ALA A 12 -8.75 14.50 -0.85
C ALA A 12 -8.66 15.07 0.57
N GLY A 13 -7.44 15.30 1.05
CA GLY A 13 -7.14 15.82 2.39
C GLY A 13 -6.95 14.76 3.46
N LYS A 14 -7.37 13.50 3.23
CA LYS A 14 -6.99 12.38 4.12
C LYS A 14 -5.49 12.11 4.03
N TYR A 15 -4.90 11.73 5.15
CA TYR A 15 -3.47 11.42 5.21
C TYR A 15 -3.16 10.30 6.21
N THR A 16 -2.03 9.64 5.97
CA THR A 16 -1.44 8.65 6.87
C THR A 16 -0.03 9.12 7.27
N ILE A 17 0.36 8.91 8.53
CA ILE A 17 1.75 9.07 8.98
C ILE A 17 2.22 7.72 9.52
N THR A 18 3.33 7.25 8.99
CA THR A 18 3.92 5.95 9.32
C THR A 18 5.34 6.16 9.83
N HIS A 19 5.68 5.51 10.95
CA HIS A 19 7.07 5.39 11.38
C HIS A 19 7.74 4.25 10.61
N VAL A 20 8.78 4.55 9.83
CA VAL A 20 9.51 3.61 9.01
C VAL A 20 10.87 3.31 9.63
N ILE A 21 11.17 2.02 9.78
CA ILE A 21 12.49 1.51 10.14
C ILE A 21 12.95 0.64 8.97
N ASP A 22 13.81 1.17 8.13
CA ASP A 22 14.41 0.46 7.00
C ASP A 22 15.79 -0.06 7.39
N THR A 23 16.10 -1.32 7.07
CA THR A 23 17.39 -1.94 7.37
C THR A 23 17.94 -2.57 6.10
N THR A 24 18.99 -1.97 5.56
CA THR A 24 19.70 -2.49 4.39
C THR A 24 20.98 -3.18 4.83
N PHE A 25 21.28 -4.36 4.30
CA PHE A 25 22.52 -5.09 4.58
C PHE A 25 23.49 -4.94 3.41
N ASP A 26 24.70 -4.44 3.66
CA ASP A 26 25.78 -4.38 2.67
C ASP A 26 27.05 -5.10 3.19
N THR A 27 28.17 -4.98 2.46
CA THR A 27 29.45 -5.61 2.82
C THR A 27 30.06 -5.07 4.13
N SER A 28 29.57 -3.94 4.65
CA SER A 28 30.00 -3.31 5.90
C SER A 28 29.09 -3.61 7.10
N GLY A 29 27.89 -4.16 6.87
CA GLY A 29 26.94 -4.55 7.91
C GLY A 29 25.54 -3.97 7.69
N PRO A 30 24.67 -3.98 8.71
CA PRO A 30 23.34 -3.38 8.63
C PRO A 30 23.42 -1.85 8.71
N VAL A 31 22.86 -1.18 7.71
CA VAL A 31 22.59 0.26 7.70
C VAL A 31 21.10 0.45 8.02
N VAL A 32 20.81 1.14 9.12
CA VAL A 32 19.43 1.38 9.58
C VAL A 32 19.06 2.84 9.33
N ASP A 33 17.95 3.05 8.63
CA ASP A 33 17.34 4.36 8.36
C ASP A 33 15.99 4.44 9.05
N ARG A 34 15.79 5.47 9.88
CA ARG A 34 14.56 5.68 10.67
C ARG A 34 13.97 7.03 10.32
N TYR A 35 12.72 7.04 9.92
CA TYR A 35 12.05 8.27 9.49
C TYR A 35 10.54 8.17 9.61
N PHE A 36 9.87 9.32 9.63
CA PHE A 36 8.43 9.41 9.46
C PHE A 36 8.10 9.64 7.99
N LYS A 37 7.20 8.82 7.46
CA LYS A 37 6.62 8.97 6.13
C LYS A 37 5.21 9.50 6.28
N LYS A 38 4.85 10.56 5.56
CA LYS A 38 3.47 11.05 5.46
C LYS A 38 2.98 10.90 4.03
N GLU A 39 1.75 10.43 3.86
CA GLU A 39 1.11 10.25 2.56
C GLU A 39 -0.21 11.03 2.59
N VAL A 40 -0.40 11.98 1.67
CA VAL A 40 -1.57 12.86 1.61
C VAL A 40 -2.30 12.62 0.31
N ILE A 41 -3.60 12.30 0.40
CA ILE A 41 -4.47 12.14 -0.76
C ILE A 41 -4.77 13.53 -1.31
N GLY A 42 -4.35 13.77 -2.54
CA GLY A 42 -4.50 15.03 -3.25
C GLY A 42 -5.73 15.06 -4.15
N GLY A 43 -5.67 15.94 -5.16
CA GLY A 43 -6.68 16.06 -6.19
C GLY A 43 -6.69 14.88 -7.17
N LYS A 44 -7.53 14.99 -8.21
CA LYS A 44 -7.61 14.01 -9.30
C LYS A 44 -7.11 14.60 -10.61
N GLU A 45 -6.53 13.73 -11.42
CA GLU A 45 -6.09 14.05 -12.78
C GLU A 45 -6.56 12.97 -13.75
N ALA A 46 -6.87 13.36 -14.98
CA ALA A 46 -7.22 12.41 -16.03
C ALA A 46 -5.94 11.92 -16.71
N ASP A 47 -5.82 10.61 -16.92
CA ASP A 47 -4.77 10.07 -17.78
C ASP A 47 -5.12 10.18 -19.27
N LEU A 48 -4.20 9.72 -20.13
CA LEU A 48 -4.37 9.74 -21.59
C LEU A 48 -5.56 8.91 -22.10
N LEU A 49 -6.10 8.01 -21.27
CA LEU A 49 -7.26 7.17 -21.57
C LEU A 49 -8.54 7.72 -20.90
N GLY A 50 -8.48 8.89 -20.26
CA GLY A 50 -9.60 9.53 -19.57
C GLY A 50 -9.89 8.97 -18.18
N ARG A 51 -9.05 8.08 -17.65
CA ARG A 51 -9.21 7.50 -16.32
C ARG A 51 -8.84 8.52 -15.26
N GLN A 52 -9.65 8.60 -14.21
CA GLN A 52 -9.41 9.53 -13.10
C GLN A 52 -8.42 8.90 -12.10
N LEU A 53 -7.19 9.38 -12.12
CA LEU A 53 -6.16 9.06 -11.15
C LEU A 53 -6.27 10.03 -9.96
N THR A 54 -6.01 9.53 -8.75
CA THR A 54 -5.92 10.36 -7.54
C THR A 54 -4.45 10.56 -7.20
N LEU A 55 -4.04 11.80 -6.97
CA LEU A 55 -2.67 12.13 -6.57
C LEU A 55 -2.42 11.69 -5.13
N LEU A 56 -1.23 11.15 -4.86
CA LEU A 56 -0.76 10.82 -3.52
C LEU A 56 0.59 11.49 -3.30
N GLN A 57 0.58 12.57 -2.53
CA GLN A 57 1.79 13.33 -2.21
C GLN A 57 2.47 12.70 -1.00
N THR A 58 3.74 12.34 -1.14
CA THR A 58 4.51 11.76 -0.03
C THR A 58 5.50 12.77 0.52
N TYR A 59 5.71 12.68 1.83
CA TYR A 59 6.64 13.51 2.57
C TYR A 59 7.48 12.63 3.50
N ARG A 60 8.69 13.10 3.79
CA ARG A 60 9.61 12.44 4.71
C ARG A 60 10.10 13.42 5.77
N SER A 61 10.25 12.93 6.99
CA SER A 61 10.88 13.66 8.09
C SER A 61 11.85 12.72 8.83
N PRO A 62 13.08 13.14 9.19
CA PRO A 62 13.96 12.34 10.03
C PRO A 62 13.30 11.93 11.35
N GLU A 63 13.75 10.82 11.97
CA GLU A 63 13.32 10.44 13.33
C GLU A 63 13.95 11.38 14.38
N GLU A 64 13.42 12.61 14.49
CA GLU A 64 13.76 13.54 15.56
C GLU A 64 12.62 13.59 16.58
N LEU A 65 12.75 12.78 17.65
CA LEU A 65 11.79 12.74 18.74
C LEU A 65 11.65 14.12 19.40
N GLY A 66 10.44 14.69 19.40
CA GLY A 66 10.09 15.86 20.19
C GLY A 66 10.18 17.23 19.50
N GLN A 67 10.59 17.29 18.23
CA GLN A 67 10.39 18.49 17.39
C GLN A 67 9.25 18.26 16.41
N ASN A 68 8.48 19.31 16.10
CA ASN A 68 7.41 19.25 15.12
C ASN A 68 7.95 18.65 13.82
N TYR A 69 7.42 17.50 13.39
CA TYR A 69 7.81 16.79 12.17
C TYR A 69 8.06 17.78 11.02
N GLN A 70 9.32 18.01 10.66
CA GLN A 70 9.69 18.83 9.51
C GLN A 70 9.55 17.93 8.29
N PHE A 71 8.34 17.89 7.72
CA PHE A 71 8.04 17.09 6.54
C PHE A 71 8.51 17.81 5.28
N GLU A 72 9.47 17.20 4.59
CA GLU A 72 9.91 17.63 3.28
C GLU A 72 9.22 16.79 2.19
N THR A 73 8.89 17.41 1.06
CA THR A 73 8.31 16.70 -0.08
C THR A 73 9.28 15.61 -0.55
N ALA A 74 8.78 14.38 -0.67
CA ALA A 74 9.57 13.25 -1.13
C ALA A 74 9.23 12.90 -2.58
N GLN A 75 8.04 12.34 -2.83
CA GLN A 75 7.63 11.84 -4.13
C GLN A 75 6.16 12.15 -4.42
N LEU A 76 5.79 12.06 -5.69
CA LEU A 76 4.39 12.10 -6.13
C LEU A 76 4.03 10.74 -6.71
N TRP A 77 3.06 10.09 -6.09
CA TRP A 77 2.51 8.82 -6.53
C TRP A 77 1.07 9.00 -7.00
N THR A 78 0.49 7.96 -7.60
CA THR A 78 -0.91 8.00 -8.00
C THR A 78 -1.66 6.74 -7.58
N LEU A 79 -2.93 6.92 -7.24
CA LEU A 79 -3.88 5.88 -6.89
C LEU A 79 -4.93 5.78 -7.99
N TYR A 80 -5.35 4.56 -8.29
CA TYR A 80 -6.46 4.32 -9.19
C TYR A 80 -7.39 3.27 -8.60
N LYS A 81 -8.69 3.47 -8.72
CA LYS A 81 -9.71 2.49 -8.35
C LYS A 81 -10.68 2.37 -9.51
N ASP A 82 -10.82 1.16 -10.05
CA ASP A 82 -11.84 0.87 -11.05
C ASP A 82 -13.16 0.59 -10.33
N GLU A 83 -14.15 1.44 -10.59
CA GLU A 83 -15.51 1.32 -10.06
C GLU A 83 -16.36 0.27 -10.84
N GLY A 84 -15.71 -0.58 -11.64
CA GLY A 84 -16.32 -1.72 -12.33
C GLY A 84 -16.63 -1.47 -13.80
N THR A 85 -16.05 -0.41 -14.38
CA THR A 85 -16.21 -0.05 -15.79
C THR A 85 -15.65 -1.09 -16.75
N THR A 86 -14.69 -1.89 -16.31
CA THR A 86 -14.05 -2.94 -17.11
C THR A 86 -14.54 -4.37 -16.82
N GLY A 87 -15.59 -4.51 -15.99
CA GLY A 87 -16.13 -5.80 -15.57
C GLY A 87 -15.41 -6.43 -14.36
N GLU A 88 -14.23 -5.93 -14.00
CA GLU A 88 -13.57 -6.19 -12.71
C GLU A 88 -13.47 -4.89 -11.90
N ARG A 89 -13.43 -5.01 -10.57
CA ARG A 89 -13.12 -3.90 -9.66
C ARG A 89 -11.78 -4.17 -9.00
N TYR A 90 -10.91 -3.17 -8.99
CA TYR A 90 -9.56 -3.30 -8.42
C TYR A 90 -9.04 -1.94 -7.99
N ALA A 91 -8.08 -1.95 -7.07
CA ALA A 91 -7.31 -0.77 -6.71
C ALA A 91 -5.85 -0.96 -7.13
N GLU A 92 -5.24 0.14 -7.52
CA GLU A 92 -3.85 0.20 -7.96
C GLU A 92 -3.13 1.36 -7.30
N ARG A 93 -1.83 1.16 -7.15
CA ARG A 93 -0.89 2.18 -6.76
C ARG A 93 0.22 2.25 -7.78
N ILE A 94 0.57 3.46 -8.19
CA ILE A 94 1.70 3.73 -9.08
C ILE A 94 2.72 4.51 -8.27
N GLU A 95 3.73 3.79 -7.81
CA GLU A 95 4.86 4.31 -7.03
C GLU A 95 6.09 4.26 -7.94
N ASP A 96 6.80 5.37 -8.11
CA ASP A 96 8.06 5.44 -8.87
C ASP A 96 7.97 4.78 -10.27
N ASN A 97 6.89 5.07 -11.00
CA ASN A 97 6.54 4.51 -12.31
C ASN A 97 6.28 2.99 -12.32
N VAL A 98 6.12 2.35 -11.16
CA VAL A 98 5.73 0.95 -11.04
C VAL A 98 4.26 0.85 -10.65
N ARG A 99 3.43 0.47 -11.62
CA ARG A 99 1.99 0.22 -11.41
C ARG A 99 1.78 -1.16 -10.80
N THR A 100 1.15 -1.21 -9.64
CA THR A 100 0.87 -2.44 -8.89
C THR A 100 -0.62 -2.51 -8.59
N ARG A 101 -1.25 -3.65 -8.87
CA ARG A 101 -2.63 -3.93 -8.47
C ARG A 101 -2.62 -4.42 -7.02
N VAL A 102 -3.06 -3.56 -6.10
CA VAL A 102 -2.93 -3.77 -4.65
C VAL A 102 -4.16 -4.41 -4.02
N LEU A 103 -5.34 -4.24 -4.63
CA LEU A 103 -6.59 -4.87 -4.17
C LEU A 103 -7.43 -5.33 -5.36
N LYS A 104 -8.24 -6.36 -5.14
CA LYS A 104 -9.29 -6.83 -6.06
C LYS A 104 -10.63 -6.91 -5.33
N PHE A 105 -11.69 -6.39 -5.93
CA PHE A 105 -13.03 -6.39 -5.35
C PHE A 105 -13.98 -7.32 -6.11
N PRO A 106 -14.98 -7.92 -5.44
CA PRO A 106 -15.22 -7.84 -3.99
C PRO A 106 -14.11 -8.55 -3.20
N VAL A 107 -13.84 -8.10 -1.98
CA VAL A 107 -12.85 -8.73 -1.11
C VAL A 107 -13.37 -10.11 -0.71
N HIS A 108 -12.56 -11.16 -0.94
CA HIS A 108 -12.96 -12.54 -0.67
C HIS A 108 -11.74 -13.47 -0.49
N PRO A 109 -11.73 -14.40 0.49
CA PRO A 109 -10.56 -15.24 0.79
C PRO A 109 -10.05 -16.11 -0.36
N TYR A 110 -10.92 -16.49 -1.30
CA TYR A 110 -10.56 -17.37 -2.43
C TYR A 110 -10.20 -16.63 -3.72
N ILE A 111 -9.96 -15.33 -3.65
CA ILE A 111 -9.53 -14.52 -4.80
C ILE A 111 -8.02 -14.29 -4.71
N SER A 112 -7.33 -14.62 -5.80
CA SER A 112 -5.96 -14.18 -6.05
C SER A 112 -5.88 -13.34 -7.33
N TRP A 113 -4.82 -12.56 -7.45
CA TRP A 113 -4.54 -11.76 -8.65
C TRP A 113 -3.05 -11.54 -8.84
N ASN A 114 -2.64 -11.26 -10.07
CA ASN A 114 -1.27 -10.84 -10.34
C ASN A 114 -1.09 -9.36 -9.94
N GLY A 115 -0.36 -9.09 -8.87
CA GLY A 115 -0.06 -7.72 -8.43
C GLY A 115 0.79 -6.94 -9.45
N ASN A 116 1.61 -7.66 -10.23
CA ASN A 116 2.47 -7.10 -11.26
C ASN A 116 1.84 -7.10 -12.66
N LEU A 117 0.52 -7.24 -12.77
CA LEU A 117 -0.19 -7.37 -14.06
C LEU A 117 0.15 -6.26 -15.07
N TYR A 118 0.48 -5.06 -14.60
CA TYR A 118 0.72 -3.87 -15.44
C TYR A 118 2.14 -3.30 -15.32
N ASN A 119 3.10 -4.10 -14.86
CA ASN A 119 4.51 -3.67 -14.82
C ASN A 119 5.44 -4.75 -15.41
N SER A 120 6.73 -4.44 -15.49
CA SER A 120 7.75 -5.32 -16.10
C SER A 120 8.34 -6.35 -15.14
N LYS A 121 7.90 -6.40 -13.87
CA LYS A 121 8.33 -7.42 -12.92
C LYS A 121 7.64 -8.74 -13.27
N GLY A 122 8.25 -9.86 -12.86
CA GLY A 122 7.64 -11.19 -13.04
C GLY A 122 6.27 -11.29 -12.33
N PRO A 123 5.39 -12.22 -12.76
CA PRO A 123 4.10 -12.44 -12.11
C PRO A 123 4.27 -12.65 -10.61
N GLN A 124 3.47 -11.93 -9.82
CA GLN A 124 3.47 -12.04 -8.37
C GLN A 124 2.03 -12.20 -7.91
N GLU A 125 1.70 -13.39 -7.42
CA GLU A 125 0.36 -13.69 -6.93
C GLU A 125 0.12 -13.03 -5.57
N PHE A 126 -0.89 -12.18 -5.52
CA PHE A 126 -1.42 -11.57 -4.31
C PHE A 126 -2.73 -12.28 -3.95
N TYR A 127 -3.02 -12.41 -2.66
CA TYR A 127 -4.29 -12.97 -2.19
C TYR A 127 -4.67 -12.42 -0.82
N TYR A 128 -5.94 -12.56 -0.46
CA TYR A 128 -6.44 -12.18 0.86
C TYR A 128 -6.19 -13.31 1.86
N LEU A 129 -5.40 -13.06 2.90
CA LEU A 129 -5.24 -14.00 4.02
C LEU A 129 -6.42 -13.92 4.97
N ASN A 130 -6.81 -12.70 5.34
CA ASN A 130 -7.94 -12.41 6.22
C ASN A 130 -8.84 -11.35 5.59
N VAL A 131 -10.14 -11.53 5.77
CA VAL A 131 -11.19 -10.61 5.34
C VAL A 131 -12.11 -10.37 6.53
N ASP A 132 -12.50 -9.12 6.76
CA ASP A 132 -13.37 -8.73 7.87
C ASP A 132 -12.81 -9.12 9.25
N SER A 133 -11.52 -8.84 9.45
CA SER A 133 -10.78 -9.19 10.66
C SER A 133 -10.60 -8.00 11.59
N THR A 134 -10.42 -8.25 12.88
CA THR A 134 -9.97 -7.22 13.83
C THR A 134 -8.46 -7.32 13.98
N VAL A 135 -7.76 -6.20 13.79
CA VAL A 135 -6.31 -6.11 13.93
C VAL A 135 -5.98 -5.13 15.04
N VAL A 136 -5.07 -5.53 15.94
CA VAL A 136 -4.55 -4.66 16.99
C VAL A 136 -3.12 -4.27 16.65
N VAL A 137 -2.88 -2.97 16.47
CA VAL A 137 -1.54 -2.41 16.20
C VAL A 137 -1.21 -1.40 17.29
N ASN A 138 -0.14 -1.66 18.06
CA ASN A 138 0.31 -0.81 19.16
C ASN A 138 -0.81 -0.44 20.16
N GLY A 139 -1.71 -1.39 20.45
CA GLY A 139 -2.84 -1.20 21.37
C GLY A 139 -4.07 -0.51 20.77
N ASN A 140 -3.99 -0.02 19.52
CA ASN A 140 -5.14 0.50 18.80
C ASN A 140 -5.86 -0.65 18.07
N THR A 141 -7.17 -0.71 18.20
CA THR A 141 -8.01 -1.75 17.57
C THR A 141 -8.62 -1.20 16.29
N PHE A 142 -8.43 -1.93 15.19
CA PHE A 142 -9.01 -1.65 13.89
C PHE A 142 -9.93 -2.79 13.51
N GLU A 143 -11.21 -2.48 13.28
CA GLU A 143 -12.22 -3.46 12.89
C GLU A 143 -12.35 -3.51 11.36
N HIS A 144 -12.95 -4.59 10.84
CA HIS A 144 -13.24 -4.76 9.41
C HIS A 144 -12.00 -4.69 8.50
N CYS A 145 -10.84 -5.10 9.00
CA CYS A 145 -9.58 -5.10 8.28
C CYS A 145 -9.47 -6.23 7.27
N VAL A 146 -8.67 -5.98 6.24
CA VAL A 146 -8.30 -6.94 5.21
C VAL A 146 -6.78 -7.08 5.17
N VAL A 147 -6.29 -8.31 5.14
CA VAL A 147 -4.85 -8.62 5.06
C VAL A 147 -4.55 -9.17 3.68
N VAL A 148 -3.71 -8.47 2.93
CA VAL A 148 -3.23 -8.89 1.60
C VAL A 148 -1.84 -9.46 1.75
N ILE A 149 -1.63 -10.69 1.31
CA ILE A 149 -0.30 -11.26 1.15
C ILE A 149 0.19 -10.94 -0.25
N GLN A 150 1.34 -10.28 -0.33
CA GLN A 150 2.01 -9.97 -1.59
C GLN A 150 3.14 -10.95 -1.87
N LYS A 151 3.77 -11.47 -0.81
CA LYS A 151 4.83 -12.47 -0.92
C LYS A 151 4.87 -13.35 0.32
N ALA A 152 4.96 -14.66 0.11
CA ALA A 152 5.14 -15.65 1.17
C ALA A 152 6.12 -16.73 0.71
N ASP A 153 7.39 -16.35 0.49
CA ASP A 153 8.44 -17.33 0.19
C ASP A 153 8.97 -17.92 1.50
N THR A 154 8.42 -19.09 1.83
CA THR A 154 8.79 -19.89 3.01
C THR A 154 9.67 -21.09 2.65
N THR A 155 10.02 -21.24 1.36
CA THR A 155 10.63 -22.47 0.83
C THR A 155 12.16 -22.47 0.88
N SER A 156 12.79 -21.29 0.95
CA SER A 156 14.24 -21.19 1.07
C SER A 156 14.68 -21.24 2.53
N ALA A 157 15.54 -22.21 2.88
CA ALA A 157 16.19 -22.28 4.18
C ALA A 157 17.21 -21.15 4.42
N ILE A 158 17.53 -20.38 3.38
CA ILE A 158 18.59 -19.36 3.38
C ILE A 158 18.00 -17.94 3.30
N SER A 159 16.78 -17.77 2.74
CA SER A 159 16.14 -16.45 2.66
C SER A 159 14.61 -16.54 2.74
N TYR A 160 14.05 -16.05 3.83
CA TYR A 160 12.61 -15.86 3.97
C TYR A 160 12.22 -14.48 3.43
N LYS A 161 11.32 -14.43 2.45
CA LYS A 161 10.79 -13.17 1.93
C LYS A 161 9.28 -13.16 2.15
N TYR A 162 8.84 -12.37 3.12
CA TYR A 162 7.43 -12.21 3.47
C TYR A 162 7.03 -10.75 3.33
N ALA A 163 5.94 -10.48 2.63
CA ALA A 163 5.42 -9.13 2.42
C ALA A 163 3.89 -9.17 2.47
N TYR A 164 3.30 -8.30 3.28
CA TYR A 164 1.86 -8.18 3.44
C TYR A 164 1.48 -6.72 3.72
N GLU A 165 0.22 -6.40 3.44
CA GLU A 165 -0.39 -5.12 3.76
C GLU A 165 -1.69 -5.35 4.51
N ILE A 166 -2.01 -4.45 5.43
CA ILE A 166 -3.28 -4.45 6.16
C ILE A 166 -4.03 -3.18 5.81
N TYR A 167 -5.27 -3.34 5.38
CA TYR A 167 -6.17 -2.25 5.01
C TYR A 167 -7.33 -2.19 5.99
N ALA A 168 -7.58 -1.02 6.56
CA ALA A 168 -8.72 -0.74 7.44
C ALA A 168 -9.60 0.37 6.82
N PRO A 169 -10.92 0.38 7.10
CA PRO A 169 -11.83 1.45 6.66
C PRO A 169 -11.52 2.84 7.23
#